data_AF-A0A951MKN4-F1
#
_entry.id   AF-A0A951MKN4-F1
#
_cell.length_a   1.000
_cell.length_b   1.000
_cell.length_c   1.000
_cell.angle_alpha   90.00
_cell.angle_beta   90.00
_cell.angle_gamma   90.00
#
_symmetry.space_group_name_H-M   'P 1'
#
loop_
_entity.id
_entity.type
_entity.pdbx_description
1 polymer ?
#
loop_
_entity_poly.entity_id
_entity_poly.type
_entity_poly.pdbx_seq_one_letter_code
_entity_poly.pdbx_strand_id
1 'polypeptide(L)'
;PANNFYLIVTSRQASGETSVGSLLNSGKFGAGDSMQDLVERALPGVGMVQLPFAPPGLPRNSAAHYIKLDSHDDEWRAVERYKSAGLFWESAPDDVRIELAVIRR
;
A
#
# COMPACT_ATOMS: atom_id res chain seq x y z
N PRO A 1 -11.64 7.05 -17.15
CA PRO A 1 -10.95 5.74 -17.09
C PRO A 1 -10.46 5.46 -15.66
N ALA A 2 -10.86 4.33 -15.07
CA ALA A 2 -10.45 3.96 -13.72
C ALA A 2 -9.03 3.36 -13.73
N ASN A 3 -8.05 4.14 -13.24
CA ASN A 3 -6.67 3.66 -13.05
C ASN A 3 -6.64 2.57 -11.97
N ASN A 4 -5.70 1.64 -12.10
CA ASN A 4 -5.40 0.71 -11.00
C ASN A 4 -4.14 1.16 -10.27
N PHE A 5 -4.19 1.11 -8.94
CA PHE A 5 -3.11 1.55 -8.06
C PHE A 5 -2.55 0.38 -7.27
N TYR A 6 -1.23 0.34 -7.16
CA TYR A 6 -0.52 -0.74 -6.52
C TYR A 6 0.63 -0.21 -5.67
N LEU A 7 0.87 -0.84 -4.52
CA LEU A 7 2.14 -0.73 -3.82
C LEU A 7 3.02 -1.91 -4.21
N ILE A 8 4.27 -1.60 -4.54
CA ILE A 8 5.33 -2.60 -4.72
C ILE A 8 6.20 -2.51 -3.48
N VAL A 9 6.25 -3.59 -2.71
CA VAL A 9 7.00 -3.69 -1.46
C VAL A 9 8.19 -4.60 -1.67
N THR A 10 9.38 -4.09 -1.41
CA THR A 10 10.63 -4.85 -1.49
C THR A 10 11.46 -4.64 -0.23
N SER A 11 12.03 -5.71 0.30
CA SER A 11 13.00 -5.67 1.40
C SER A 11 13.77 -7.00 1.41
N ARG A 12 15.04 -6.97 1.82
CA ARG A 12 15.84 -8.18 1.97
C ARG A 12 15.47 -8.95 3.24
N GLN A 13 14.82 -8.29 4.18
CA GLN A 13 14.31 -8.87 5.43
C GLN A 13 12.84 -9.31 5.32
N ALA A 14 12.06 -8.65 4.45
CA ALA A 14 10.65 -8.96 4.21
C ALA A 14 10.42 -10.10 3.22
N SER A 15 11.42 -10.92 2.91
CA SER A 15 11.33 -11.98 1.88
C SER A 15 10.40 -13.14 2.25
N GLY A 16 9.68 -13.07 3.37
CA GLY A 16 8.70 -14.06 3.83
C GLY A 16 7.32 -13.45 4.07
N GLU A 17 6.26 -14.27 3.95
CA GLU A 17 4.85 -13.86 4.09
C GLU A 17 4.54 -13.11 5.39
N THR A 18 5.25 -13.43 6.47
CA THR A 18 5.02 -12.84 7.80
C THR A 18 5.21 -11.33 7.83
N SER A 19 6.14 -10.79 7.02
CA SER A 19 6.43 -9.35 7.03
C SER A 19 5.31 -8.55 6.37
N VAL A 20 4.89 -8.94 5.15
CA VAL A 20 3.79 -8.26 4.45
C VAL A 20 2.44 -8.52 5.14
N GLY A 21 2.27 -9.66 5.82
CA GLY A 21 1.09 -9.91 6.64
C GLY A 21 0.84 -8.81 7.68
N SER A 22 1.90 -8.27 8.31
CA SER A 22 1.76 -7.17 9.27
C SER A 22 1.27 -5.87 8.61
N LEU A 23 1.77 -5.54 7.41
CA LEU A 23 1.30 -4.39 6.63
C LEU A 23 -0.19 -4.50 6.29
N LEU A 24 -0.64 -5.69 5.88
CA LEU A 24 -2.06 -5.91 5.53
C LEU A 24 -2.98 -5.90 6.75
N ASN A 25 -2.51 -6.37 7.91
CA ASN A 25 -3.32 -6.52 9.11
C ASN A 25 -3.42 -5.22 9.92
N SER A 26 -2.31 -4.50 10.13
CA SER A 26 -2.26 -3.33 11.01
C SER A 26 -1.84 -2.04 10.30
N GLY A 27 -1.19 -2.14 9.14
CA GLY A 27 -0.80 -0.98 8.35
C GLY A 27 -1.97 -0.11 7.92
N LYS A 28 -1.68 1.16 7.64
CA LYS A 28 -2.65 2.15 7.18
C LYS A 28 -2.08 2.89 5.98
N PHE A 29 -2.82 2.89 4.89
CA PHE A 29 -2.53 3.75 3.74
C PHE A 29 -3.66 4.77 3.61
N GLY A 30 -3.34 6.02 3.31
CA GLY A 30 -4.33 7.07 3.20
C GLY A 30 -3.70 8.42 2.90
N ALA A 31 -4.48 9.50 3.02
CA ALA A 31 -3.93 10.84 2.89
C ALA A 31 -2.93 11.12 4.01
N GLY A 32 -1.81 11.76 3.70
CA GLY A 32 -0.78 12.06 4.71
C GLY A 32 -1.35 12.87 5.87
N ASP A 33 -2.19 13.85 5.58
CA ASP A 33 -2.86 14.72 6.56
C ASP A 33 -3.84 13.96 7.46
N SER A 34 -4.43 12.86 6.98
CA SER A 34 -5.35 12.01 7.76
C SER A 34 -4.62 10.95 8.59
N MET A 35 -3.31 10.75 8.38
CA MET A 35 -2.60 9.58 8.90
C MET A 35 -2.63 9.51 10.43
N GLN A 36 -2.45 10.64 11.11
CA GLN A 36 -2.49 10.69 12.56
C GLN A 36 -3.86 10.23 13.09
N ASP A 37 -4.95 10.77 12.52
CA ASP A 37 -6.31 10.38 12.89
C ASP A 37 -6.58 8.89 12.62
N LEU A 38 -6.11 8.38 11.48
CA LEU A 38 -6.25 6.96 11.12
C LEU A 38 -5.60 6.06 12.16
N VAL A 39 -4.42 6.43 12.65
CA VAL A 39 -3.65 5.67 13.64
C VAL A 39 -4.25 5.80 15.03
N GLU A 40 -4.44 7.02 15.53
CA GLU A 40 -4.90 7.27 16.91
C GLU A 40 -6.29 6.72 17.18
N ARG A 41 -7.15 6.70 16.16
CA ARG A 41 -8.54 6.25 16.28
C ARG A 41 -8.77 4.85 15.74
N ALA A 42 -7.71 4.15 15.33
CA ALA A 42 -7.77 2.83 14.71
C ALA A 42 -8.79 2.74 13.55
N LEU A 43 -8.93 3.82 12.77
CA LEU A 43 -9.81 3.84 11.62
C LEU A 43 -9.20 3.02 10.48
N PRO A 44 -10.04 2.43 9.60
CA PRO A 44 -9.55 1.82 8.39
C PRO A 44 -8.92 2.90 7.49
N GLY A 45 -7.77 2.58 6.89
CA GLY A 45 -7.27 3.32 5.73
C GLY A 45 -7.83 2.73 4.44
N VAL A 46 -7.24 3.10 3.31
CA VAL A 46 -7.54 2.51 2.00
C VAL A 46 -7.34 0.99 2.06
N GLY A 47 -8.33 0.25 1.56
CA GLY A 47 -8.24 -1.21 1.44
C GLY A 47 -6.98 -1.68 0.69
N MET A 48 -6.26 -2.63 1.28
CA MET A 48 -5.04 -3.22 0.73
C MET A 48 -5.20 -4.74 0.56
N VAL A 49 -4.89 -5.26 -0.63
CA VAL A 49 -4.95 -6.69 -0.92
C VAL A 49 -3.67 -7.14 -1.61
N GLN A 50 -2.94 -8.09 -1.00
CA GLN A 50 -1.78 -8.69 -1.65
C GLN A 50 -2.22 -9.58 -2.83
N LEU A 51 -1.50 -9.44 -3.93
CA LEU A 51 -1.66 -10.26 -5.13
C LEU A 51 -0.62 -11.38 -5.14
N PRO A 52 -0.98 -12.59 -5.59
CA PRO A 52 -0.06 -13.72 -5.65
C PRO A 52 0.99 -13.59 -6.77
N PHE A 53 0.78 -12.70 -7.75
CA PHE A 53 1.68 -12.47 -8.87
C PHE A 53 1.66 -11.01 -9.32
N ALA A 54 2.75 -10.58 -9.96
CA ALA A 54 2.87 -9.25 -10.56
C ALA A 54 1.76 -9.00 -11.60
N PRO A 55 0.96 -7.92 -11.46
CA PRO A 55 0.01 -7.47 -12.47
C PRO A 55 0.67 -7.22 -13.84
N PRO A 56 -0.06 -7.42 -14.95
CA PRO A 56 0.39 -6.99 -16.27
C PRO A 56 0.73 -5.49 -16.28
N GLY A 57 1.90 -5.14 -16.80
CA GLY A 57 2.40 -3.76 -16.85
C GLY A 57 3.29 -3.34 -15.69
N LEU A 58 3.42 -4.15 -14.63
CA LEU A 58 4.43 -3.93 -13.58
C LEU A 58 5.70 -4.75 -13.83
N PRO A 59 6.88 -4.27 -13.39
CA PRO A 59 8.11 -5.03 -13.47
C PRO A 59 7.98 -6.32 -12.67
N ARG A 60 8.37 -7.45 -13.25
CA ARG A 60 8.39 -8.75 -12.58
C ARG A 60 9.62 -8.85 -11.68
N ASN A 61 9.40 -8.94 -10.38
CA ASN A 61 10.45 -9.13 -9.39
C ASN A 61 10.01 -10.20 -8.38
N SER A 62 10.75 -11.30 -8.31
CA SER A 62 10.44 -12.42 -7.41
C SER A 62 10.62 -12.08 -5.92
N ALA A 63 11.38 -11.02 -5.62
CA ALA A 63 11.56 -10.50 -4.26
C ALA A 63 10.57 -9.38 -3.90
N ALA A 64 9.61 -9.07 -4.78
CA ALA A 64 8.62 -8.02 -4.55
C ALA A 64 7.25 -8.59 -4.20
N HIS A 65 6.58 -7.93 -3.27
CA HIS A 65 5.17 -8.14 -2.98
C HIS A 65 4.34 -7.05 -3.64
N TYR A 66 3.27 -7.45 -4.31
CA TYR A 66 2.38 -6.55 -5.02
C TYR A 66 1.08 -6.42 -4.24
N ILE A 67 0.71 -5.20 -3.87
CA ILE A 67 -0.47 -4.93 -3.07
C ILE A 67 -1.37 -4.02 -3.88
N LYS A 68 -2.59 -4.46 -4.18
CA LYS A 68 -3.58 -3.64 -4.85
C LYS A 68 -4.28 -2.74 -3.84
N LEU A 69 -4.42 -1.47 -4.19
CA LEU A 69 -5.20 -0.50 -3.42
C LEU A 69 -6.64 -0.46 -3.94
N ASP A 70 -7.61 -0.37 -3.04
CA ASP A 70 -9.01 -0.13 -3.43
C ASP A 70 -9.25 1.34 -3.71
N SER A 71 -9.22 1.71 -5.00
CA SER A 71 -9.45 3.08 -5.44
C SER A 71 -10.91 3.54 -5.36
N HIS A 72 -11.85 2.66 -4.94
CA HIS A 72 -13.25 3.05 -4.73
C HIS A 72 -13.54 3.44 -3.27
N ASP A 73 -12.56 3.24 -2.39
CA ASP A 73 -12.62 3.60 -0.97
C ASP A 73 -12.73 5.13 -0.79
N ASP A 74 -13.48 5.57 0.22
CA ASP A 74 -13.60 7.00 0.53
C ASP A 74 -12.25 7.58 1.00
N GLU A 75 -11.41 6.78 1.66
CA GLU A 75 -10.05 7.20 2.03
C GLU A 75 -9.17 7.42 0.79
N TRP A 76 -9.39 6.67 -0.30
CA TRP A 76 -8.67 6.91 -1.55
C TRP A 76 -9.03 8.26 -2.16
N ARG A 77 -10.30 8.66 -2.06
CA ARG A 77 -10.73 9.99 -2.53
C ARG A 77 -10.05 11.10 -1.75
N ALA A 78 -9.75 10.91 -0.46
CA ALA A 78 -8.97 11.87 0.31
C ALA A 78 -7.54 11.98 -0.22
N VAL A 79 -6.89 10.86 -0.57
CA VAL A 79 -5.56 10.84 -1.21
C VAL A 79 -5.57 11.66 -2.50
N GLU A 80 -6.56 11.46 -3.37
CA GLU A 80 -6.69 12.20 -4.63
C GLU A 80 -6.99 13.70 -4.41
N ARG A 81 -7.87 14.02 -3.46
CA ARG A 81 -8.25 15.39 -3.12
C ARG A 81 -7.07 16.18 -2.56
N TYR A 82 -6.34 15.62 -1.59
CA TYR A 82 -5.23 16.29 -0.93
C TYR A 82 -3.91 16.15 -1.69
N LYS A 83 -3.86 15.28 -2.72
CA LYS A 83 -2.65 14.97 -3.49
C LYS A 83 -1.48 14.57 -2.59
N SER A 84 -1.81 13.84 -1.53
CA SER A 84 -0.93 13.44 -0.45
C SER A 84 -1.21 11.98 -0.15
N ALA A 85 -0.15 11.18 -0.03
CA ALA A 85 -0.25 9.78 0.33
C ALA A 85 0.75 9.50 1.45
N GLY A 86 0.28 8.82 2.49
CA GLY A 86 1.09 8.32 3.59
C GLY A 86 0.87 6.83 3.77
N LEU A 87 1.90 6.17 4.30
CA LEU A 87 1.83 4.81 4.76
C LEU A 87 2.34 4.76 6.20
N PHE A 88 1.50 4.28 7.11
CA PHE A 88 1.90 3.88 8.45
C PHE A 88 2.05 2.37 8.49
N TRP A 89 3.22 1.92 8.94
CA TRP A 89 3.53 0.51 9.13
C TRP A 89 4.52 0.37 10.29
N GLU A 90 4.01 0.04 11.47
CA GLU A 90 4.78 0.00 12.73
C GLU A 90 5.93 -1.00 12.70
N SER A 91 5.71 -2.18 12.12
CA SER A 91 6.69 -3.25 11.99
C SER A 91 7.39 -3.28 10.63
N ALA A 92 7.51 -2.11 9.98
CA ALA A 92 8.23 -1.98 8.72
C ALA A 92 9.72 -2.32 8.92
N PRO A 93 10.32 -3.18 8.08
CA PRO A 93 11.76 -3.42 8.11
C PRO A 93 12.56 -2.17 7.74
N ASP A 94 13.74 -2.01 8.33
CA ASP A 94 14.61 -0.83 8.09
C ASP A 94 15.03 -0.66 6.63
N ASP A 95 15.10 -1.76 5.87
CA ASP A 95 15.51 -1.75 4.46
C ASP A 95 14.33 -1.80 3.48
N VAL A 96 13.11 -1.53 3.97
CA VAL A 96 11.92 -1.54 3.13
C VAL A 96 11.93 -0.41 2.12
N ARG A 97 11.58 -0.76 0.88
CA ARG A 97 11.24 0.19 -0.18
C ARG A 97 9.81 -0.03 -0.61
N ILE A 98 9.07 1.07 -0.62
CA ILE A 98 7.68 1.15 -1.08
C ILE A 98 7.64 2.01 -2.33
N GLU A 99 7.05 1.49 -3.39
CA GLU A 99 6.80 2.23 -4.63
C GLU A 99 5.30 2.24 -4.92
N LEU A 100 4.73 3.42 -5.17
CA LEU A 100 3.35 3.56 -5.63
C LEU A 100 3.33 3.53 -7.16
N ALA A 101 2.75 2.49 -7.73
CA ALA A 101 2.63 2.30 -9.17
C ALA A 101 1.19 2.55 -9.64
N VAL A 102 1.06 3.15 -10.83
CA VAL A 102 -0.22 3.44 -11.47
C VAL A 102 -0.24 2.79 -12.84
N ILE A 103 -1.24 1.95 -13.09
CA ILE A 103 -1.49 1.38 -14.41
C ILE A 103 -2.76 2.02 -14.96
N ARG A 104 -2.61 2.73 -16.10
CA ARG A 104 -3.77 3.21 -16.85
C ARG A 104 -4.45 2.04 -17.53
N ARG A 105 -5.78 1.97 -17.39
CA ARG A 105 -6.61 1.09 -18.21
C ARG A 105 -6.78 1.67 -19.61
#